data_AF-A0A9E2D7V8-F1
#
_entry.id   AF-A0A9E2D7V8-F1
#
_cell.length_a   1.000
_cell.length_b   1.000
_cell.length_c   1.000
_cell.angle_alpha   90.00
_cell.angle_beta   90.00
_cell.angle_gamma   90.00
#
_symmetry.space_group_name_H-M   'P 1'
#
loop_
_entity.id
_entity.type
_entity.pdbx_description
1 polymer ?
#
loop_
_entity_poly.entity_id
_entity_poly.type
_entity_poly.pdbx_seq_one_letter_code
_entity_poly.pdbx_strand_id
1 'polypeptide(L)'
;MDESAWQTDLSLSRSALLFLHSLSVFVLAYLVVYFISGVSMLYIAYDLDIPARLFSSKTVFYLPSGSPLWTTDAIVSVYLAPPVTCLFIGLFALLLYQFLPRVNTSILFFVLWTFLHAFNRSFGLISEDLILKTDIHRVAAVFGFHKAIMVLSIGFSLFFLLKAGIFSGKLLFHHFPAARSHTFTNRLKVWFAAMFLPFLAGIGLFLLRDYGSVSVKDWILSGFLLLIILPIPFTRPKPHTDDTECIVPSIIQLIINIILAAVAFVAFSFFLDNGISFSSFTV
;
A
#
# COMPACT_ATOMS: atom_id res chain seq x y z
N MET A 1 14.57 -3.77 42.79
CA MET A 1 13.56 -3.20 41.86
C MET A 1 13.05 -4.35 41.04
N ASP A 2 11.78 -4.69 41.21
CA ASP A 2 11.13 -5.84 40.58
C ASP A 2 11.08 -5.69 39.06
N GLU A 3 11.87 -6.50 38.34
CA GLU A 3 11.76 -6.69 36.88
C GLU A 3 10.41 -7.30 36.47
N SER A 4 9.63 -7.84 37.42
CA SER A 4 8.33 -8.49 37.17
C SER A 4 7.19 -7.51 36.87
N ALA A 5 7.31 -6.22 37.24
CA ALA A 5 6.26 -5.23 36.99
C ALA A 5 6.21 -4.70 35.55
N TRP A 6 7.30 -4.87 34.78
CA TRP A 6 7.40 -4.36 33.41
C TRP A 6 6.98 -5.37 32.33
N GLN A 7 6.75 -6.63 32.68
CA GLN A 7 6.14 -7.63 31.81
C GLN A 7 4.61 -7.50 31.79
N THR A 8 4.10 -6.32 31.45
CA THR A 8 2.70 -6.24 31.01
C THR A 8 2.62 -6.83 29.61
N ASP A 9 2.33 -8.13 29.56
CA ASP A 9 1.91 -8.85 28.37
C ASP A 9 0.90 -8.00 27.59
N LEU A 10 0.99 -8.02 26.25
CA LEU A 10 -0.03 -7.41 25.41
C LEU A 10 -1.34 -8.14 25.72
N SER A 11 -2.19 -7.53 26.54
CA SER A 11 -3.51 -8.11 26.83
C SER A 11 -4.25 -8.30 25.52
N LEU A 12 -5.07 -9.34 25.44
CA LEU A 12 -5.88 -9.63 24.25
C LEU A 12 -6.68 -8.39 23.78
N SER A 13 -7.20 -7.61 24.74
CA SER A 13 -7.90 -6.35 24.48
C SER A 13 -7.04 -5.29 23.78
N ARG A 14 -5.77 -5.14 24.17
CA ARG A 14 -4.84 -4.18 23.54
C ARG A 14 -4.44 -4.64 22.13
N SER A 15 -4.20 -5.95 21.95
CA SER A 15 -3.93 -6.54 20.63
C SER A 15 -5.10 -6.33 19.67
N ALA A 16 -6.33 -6.55 20.14
CA ALA A 16 -7.54 -6.36 19.35
C ALA A 16 -7.73 -4.89 18.95
N LEU A 17 -7.49 -3.96 19.88
CA LEU A 17 -7.58 -2.53 19.61
C LEU A 17 -6.53 -2.11 18.56
N LEU A 18 -5.29 -2.58 18.68
CA LEU A 18 -4.24 -2.32 17.71
C LEU A 18 -4.58 -2.86 16.32
N PHE A 19 -5.13 -4.07 16.28
CA PHE A 19 -5.60 -4.72 15.05
C PHE A 19 -6.70 -3.92 14.37
N LEU A 20 -7.80 -3.59 15.06
CA LEU A 20 -8.93 -2.86 14.47
C LEU A 20 -8.51 -1.48 13.98
N HIS A 21 -7.65 -0.82 14.75
CA HIS A 21 -7.15 0.48 14.41
C HIS A 21 -6.27 0.42 13.15
N SER A 22 -5.32 -0.52 13.11
CA SER A 22 -4.48 -0.72 11.94
C SER A 22 -5.29 -1.17 10.71
N LEU A 23 -6.33 -2.00 10.87
CA LEU A 23 -7.21 -2.44 9.78
C LEU A 23 -8.01 -1.29 9.17
N SER A 24 -8.63 -0.43 9.99
CA SER A 24 -9.37 0.73 9.48
C SER A 24 -8.47 1.64 8.65
N VAL A 25 -7.24 1.84 9.10
CA VAL A 25 -6.24 2.68 8.46
C VAL A 25 -5.63 2.01 7.22
N PHE A 26 -5.45 0.68 7.23
CA PHE A 26 -5.07 -0.12 6.06
C PHE A 26 -6.04 0.09 4.90
N VAL A 27 -7.34 -0.04 5.17
CA VAL A 27 -8.39 0.15 4.16
C VAL A 27 -8.32 1.57 3.60
N LEU A 28 -8.25 2.59 4.47
CA LEU A 28 -8.18 3.98 4.04
C LEU A 28 -6.94 4.25 3.16
N ALA A 29 -5.76 3.78 3.59
CA ALA A 29 -4.52 3.93 2.84
C ALA A 29 -4.58 3.23 1.48
N TYR A 30 -5.12 2.01 1.41
CA TYR A 30 -5.34 1.32 0.14
C TYR A 30 -6.21 2.14 -0.81
N LEU A 31 -7.36 2.64 -0.34
CA LEU A 31 -8.30 3.41 -1.18
C LEU A 31 -7.66 4.70 -1.70
N VAL A 32 -6.92 5.42 -0.86
CA VAL A 32 -6.22 6.66 -1.25
C VAL A 32 -5.16 6.36 -2.31
N VAL A 33 -4.29 5.38 -2.08
CA VAL A 33 -3.22 5.01 -3.03
C VAL A 33 -3.81 4.51 -4.35
N TYR A 34 -4.84 3.66 -4.29
CA TYR A 34 -5.57 3.19 -5.47
C TYR A 34 -6.10 4.37 -6.27
N PHE A 35 -6.88 5.23 -5.63
CA PHE A 35 -7.62 6.30 -6.28
C PHE A 35 -6.68 7.30 -6.94
N ILE A 36 -5.67 7.79 -6.22
CA ILE A 36 -4.72 8.78 -6.77
C ILE A 36 -3.95 8.19 -7.96
N SER A 37 -3.50 6.93 -7.87
CA SER A 37 -2.78 6.27 -8.97
C SER A 37 -3.67 5.98 -10.19
N GLY A 38 -4.96 5.67 -9.99
CA GLY A 38 -5.92 5.48 -11.07
C GLY A 38 -6.28 6.81 -11.75
N VAL A 39 -6.50 7.86 -10.95
CA VAL A 39 -6.77 9.21 -11.46
C VAL A 39 -5.58 9.76 -12.24
N SER A 40 -4.34 9.50 -11.82
CA SER A 40 -3.18 9.95 -12.60
C SER A 40 -3.09 9.26 -13.95
N MET A 41 -3.38 7.95 -14.03
CA MET A 41 -3.49 7.24 -15.31
C MET A 41 -4.61 7.81 -16.18
N LEU A 42 -5.79 8.08 -15.61
CA LEU A 42 -6.91 8.70 -16.35
C LEU A 42 -6.57 10.09 -16.87
N TYR A 43 -5.89 10.90 -16.07
CA TYR A 43 -5.48 12.25 -16.44
C TYR A 43 -4.52 12.22 -17.64
N ILE A 44 -3.51 11.36 -17.60
CA ILE A 44 -2.56 11.20 -18.71
C ILE A 44 -3.24 10.62 -19.94
N ALA A 45 -4.15 9.66 -19.79
CA ALA A 45 -4.93 9.14 -20.90
C ALA A 45 -5.81 10.22 -21.55
N TYR A 46 -6.44 11.07 -20.74
CA TYR A 46 -7.23 12.21 -21.21
C TYR A 46 -6.40 13.23 -21.98
N ASP A 47 -5.21 13.59 -21.47
CA ASP A 47 -4.29 14.53 -22.13
C ASP A 47 -3.81 14.04 -23.51
N LEU A 48 -3.83 12.72 -23.71
CA LEU A 48 -3.43 12.04 -24.95
C LEU A 48 -4.62 11.60 -25.82
N ASP A 49 -5.84 12.08 -25.51
CA ASP A 49 -7.09 11.72 -26.21
C ASP A 49 -7.39 10.21 -26.23
N ILE A 50 -6.90 9.46 -25.24
CA ILE A 50 -7.15 8.02 -25.10
C ILE A 50 -8.38 7.82 -24.18
N PRO A 51 -9.52 7.34 -24.71
CA PRO A 51 -10.72 7.13 -23.90
C PRO A 51 -10.48 6.00 -22.88
N ALA A 52 -10.53 6.36 -21.60
CA ALA A 52 -10.33 5.46 -20.49
C ALA A 52 -11.38 5.67 -19.40
N ARG A 53 -11.71 4.59 -18.67
CA ARG A 53 -12.57 4.63 -17.48
C ARG A 53 -11.95 3.81 -16.35
N LEU A 54 -11.88 4.40 -15.16
CA LEU A 54 -11.39 3.76 -13.95
C LEU A 54 -12.56 3.10 -13.22
N PHE A 55 -12.50 1.79 -13.06
CA PHE A 55 -13.42 1.01 -12.24
C PHE A 55 -12.79 0.64 -10.91
N SER A 56 -13.49 -0.14 -10.08
CA SER A 56 -12.98 -0.62 -8.79
C SER A 56 -11.79 -1.57 -8.92
N SER A 57 -11.79 -2.42 -9.95
CA SER A 57 -10.79 -3.48 -10.14
C SER A 57 -9.72 -3.13 -11.17
N LYS A 58 -10.07 -2.34 -12.20
CA LYS A 58 -9.17 -2.03 -13.32
C LYS A 58 -9.50 -0.71 -14.01
N THR A 59 -8.51 -0.16 -14.70
CA THR A 59 -8.75 0.85 -15.74
C THR A 59 -9.00 0.16 -17.07
N VAL A 60 -10.05 0.56 -17.78
CA VAL A 60 -10.38 0.05 -19.11
C VAL A 60 -10.13 1.14 -20.13
N PHE A 61 -9.35 0.81 -21.17
CA PHE A 61 -9.14 1.66 -22.34
C PHE A 61 -10.07 1.20 -23.46
N TYR A 62 -10.86 2.11 -24.03
CA TYR A 62 -11.83 1.81 -25.10
C TYR A 62 -11.22 1.86 -26.50
N LEU A 63 -9.89 2.00 -26.58
CA LEU A 63 -9.18 2.13 -27.82
C LEU A 63 -8.43 0.83 -28.17
N PRO A 64 -8.54 0.31 -29.40
CA PRO A 64 -7.81 -0.89 -29.80
C PRO A 64 -6.29 -0.64 -29.77
N SER A 65 -5.51 -1.68 -29.45
CA SER A 65 -4.04 -1.56 -29.29
C SER A 65 -3.30 -1.18 -30.57
N GLY A 66 -3.92 -1.30 -31.75
CA GLY A 66 -3.36 -0.88 -33.03
C GLY A 66 -3.75 0.54 -33.47
N SER A 67 -4.46 1.30 -32.61
CA SER A 67 -4.84 2.68 -32.91
C SER A 67 -3.61 3.58 -33.04
N PRO A 68 -3.60 4.55 -33.97
CA PRO A 68 -2.49 5.49 -34.13
C PRO A 68 -2.25 6.39 -32.90
N LEU A 69 -3.21 6.50 -31.98
CA LEU A 69 -3.04 7.27 -30.73
C LEU A 69 -2.13 6.55 -29.72
N TRP A 70 -1.92 5.23 -29.84
CA TRP A 70 -0.95 4.49 -29.02
C TRP A 70 0.47 4.70 -29.54
N THR A 71 0.93 5.95 -29.51
CA THR A 71 2.33 6.30 -29.78
C THR A 71 3.23 5.77 -28.66
N THR A 72 4.53 5.72 -28.93
CA THR A 72 5.55 5.37 -27.92
C THR A 72 5.38 6.19 -26.64
N ASP A 73 5.26 7.51 -26.77
CA ASP A 73 5.13 8.40 -25.62
C ASP A 73 3.83 8.16 -24.87
N ALA A 74 2.73 7.87 -25.57
CA ALA A 74 1.47 7.55 -24.93
C ALA A 74 1.52 6.24 -24.13
N ILE A 75 2.13 5.19 -24.70
CA ILE A 75 2.32 3.91 -24.01
C ILE A 75 3.16 4.13 -22.74
N VAL A 76 4.29 4.82 -22.87
CA VAL A 76 5.18 5.08 -21.73
C VAL A 76 4.46 5.90 -20.65
N SER A 77 3.87 7.04 -21.01
CA SER A 77 3.25 7.94 -20.04
C SER A 77 2.04 7.32 -19.35
N VAL A 78 1.14 6.65 -20.08
CA VAL A 78 -0.08 6.06 -19.48
C VAL A 78 0.25 4.90 -18.55
N TYR A 79 1.07 3.94 -19.00
CA TYR A 79 1.33 2.74 -18.19
C TYR A 79 2.35 2.97 -17.08
N LEU A 80 3.23 3.97 -17.20
CA LEU A 80 4.19 4.32 -16.15
C LEU A 80 3.62 5.33 -15.14
N ALA A 81 2.51 6.01 -15.43
CA ALA A 81 1.88 6.96 -14.52
C ALA A 81 1.52 6.35 -13.15
N PRO A 82 0.83 5.20 -13.03
CA PRO A 82 0.52 4.61 -11.73
C PRO A 82 1.76 4.29 -10.87
N PRO A 83 2.79 3.55 -11.35
CA PRO A 83 3.91 3.22 -10.49
C PRO A 83 4.72 4.45 -10.09
N VAL A 84 4.90 5.42 -10.99
CA VAL A 84 5.59 6.68 -10.67
C VAL A 84 4.81 7.50 -9.64
N THR A 85 3.49 7.63 -9.82
CA THR A 85 2.63 8.34 -8.85
C THR A 85 2.69 7.67 -7.48
N CYS A 86 2.62 6.34 -7.43
CA CYS A 86 2.73 5.60 -6.18
C CYS A 86 4.10 5.78 -5.53
N LEU A 87 5.20 5.80 -6.28
CA LEU A 87 6.51 6.09 -5.73
C LEU A 87 6.54 7.47 -5.04
N PHE A 88 5.99 8.50 -5.69
CA PHE A 88 5.89 9.84 -5.10
C PHE A 88 5.02 9.86 -3.84
N ILE A 89 3.86 9.19 -3.84
CA ILE A 89 2.99 9.08 -2.64
C ILE A 89 3.76 8.41 -1.49
N GLY A 90 4.48 7.33 -1.76
CA GLY A 90 5.27 6.61 -0.76
C GLY A 90 6.38 7.49 -0.18
N LEU A 91 7.14 8.17 -1.03
CA LEU A 91 8.19 9.11 -0.60
C LEU A 91 7.60 10.28 0.20
N PHE A 92 6.48 10.83 -0.24
CA PHE A 92 5.78 11.92 0.47
C PHE A 92 5.29 11.46 1.85
N ALA A 93 4.74 10.25 1.97
CA ALA A 93 4.35 9.69 3.26
C ALA A 93 5.54 9.61 4.23
N LEU A 94 6.73 9.21 3.75
CA LEU A 94 7.94 9.20 4.57
C LEU A 94 8.41 10.60 4.97
N LEU A 95 8.36 11.57 4.05
CA LEU A 95 8.68 12.95 4.37
C LEU A 95 7.72 13.49 5.44
N LEU A 96 6.42 13.23 5.28
CA LEU A 96 5.41 13.61 6.26
C LEU A 96 5.69 13.03 7.64
N TYR A 97 6.14 11.76 7.73
CA TYR A 97 6.57 11.17 9.00
C TYR A 97 7.67 11.97 9.68
N GLN A 98 8.68 12.40 8.93
CA GLN A 98 9.84 13.12 9.45
C GLN A 98 9.47 14.52 9.99
N PHE A 99 8.47 15.16 9.39
CA PHE A 99 8.02 16.50 9.78
C PHE A 99 7.00 16.54 10.91
N LEU A 100 6.52 15.38 11.40
CA LEU A 100 5.50 15.31 12.45
C LEU A 100 6.15 14.92 13.79
N PRO A 101 6.62 15.89 14.61
CA PRO A 101 7.10 15.60 15.95
C PRO A 101 5.92 15.12 16.80
N ARG A 102 5.98 13.86 17.27
CA ARG A 102 4.92 13.20 18.08
C ARG A 102 3.67 12.82 17.28
N VAL A 103 3.88 11.98 16.27
CA VAL A 103 2.82 11.34 15.51
C VAL A 103 1.91 10.53 16.44
N ASN A 104 0.59 10.73 16.40
CA ASN A 104 -0.32 9.81 17.07
C ASN A 104 -0.31 8.44 16.37
N THR A 105 -0.82 7.40 17.03
CA THR A 105 -0.80 6.05 16.46
C THR A 105 -1.57 5.94 15.13
N SER A 106 -2.60 6.77 14.93
CA SER A 106 -3.42 6.78 13.69
C SER A 106 -2.64 7.30 12.51
N ILE A 107 -1.99 8.44 12.66
CA ILE A 107 -1.18 9.05 11.62
C ILE A 107 0.05 8.17 11.35
N LEU A 108 0.66 7.57 12.38
CA LEU A 108 1.75 6.59 12.19
C LEU A 108 1.29 5.44 11.28
N PHE A 109 0.18 4.78 11.61
CA PHE A 109 -0.32 3.69 10.79
C PHE A 109 -0.74 4.15 9.41
N PHE A 110 -1.31 5.35 9.28
CA PHE A 110 -1.76 5.86 7.99
C PHE A 110 -0.57 6.10 7.07
N VAL A 111 0.47 6.74 7.60
CA VAL A 111 1.73 6.95 6.88
C VAL A 111 2.39 5.62 6.54
N LEU A 112 2.44 4.67 7.47
CA LEU A 112 3.09 3.38 7.25
C LEU A 112 2.34 2.53 6.21
N TRP A 113 1.02 2.42 6.32
CA TRP A 113 0.22 1.69 5.32
C TRP A 113 0.21 2.39 3.97
N THR A 114 0.15 3.72 3.93
CA THR A 114 0.28 4.47 2.67
C THR A 114 1.62 4.19 2.02
N PHE A 115 2.71 4.25 2.78
CA PHE A 115 4.04 3.90 2.29
C PHE A 115 4.11 2.46 1.76
N LEU A 116 3.61 1.48 2.51
CA LEU A 116 3.61 0.07 2.13
C LEU A 116 2.77 -0.20 0.87
N HIS A 117 1.54 0.31 0.80
CA HIS A 117 0.68 0.17 -0.37
C HIS A 117 1.26 0.87 -1.59
N ALA A 118 1.84 2.06 -1.42
CA ALA A 118 2.41 2.83 -2.51
C ALA A 118 3.68 2.17 -3.06
N PHE A 119 4.57 1.64 -2.21
CA PHE A 119 5.72 0.86 -2.66
C PHE A 119 5.29 -0.46 -3.31
N ASN A 120 4.28 -1.14 -2.75
CA ASN A 120 3.73 -2.34 -3.37
C ASN A 120 3.14 -2.04 -4.75
N ARG A 121 2.37 -0.96 -4.91
CA ARG A 121 1.86 -0.58 -6.24
C ARG A 121 2.97 -0.13 -7.17
N SER A 122 3.98 0.59 -6.71
CA SER A 122 5.09 1.01 -7.57
C SER A 122 5.88 -0.19 -8.09
N PHE A 123 6.54 -0.91 -7.18
CA PHE A 123 7.48 -1.98 -7.55
C PHE A 123 6.79 -3.33 -7.78
N GLY A 124 5.68 -3.58 -7.08
CA GLY A 124 4.87 -4.77 -7.29
C GLY A 124 4.17 -4.75 -8.65
N LEU A 125 3.63 -3.62 -9.13
CA LEU A 125 3.08 -3.54 -10.51
C LEU A 125 4.18 -3.75 -11.55
N ILE A 126 5.34 -3.11 -11.41
CA ILE A 126 6.48 -3.34 -12.32
C ILE A 126 6.83 -4.84 -12.40
N SER A 127 6.90 -5.51 -11.24
CA SER A 127 7.25 -6.93 -11.20
C SER A 127 6.15 -7.81 -11.79
N GLU A 128 4.90 -7.56 -11.40
CA GLU A 128 3.73 -8.31 -11.82
C GLU A 128 3.50 -8.17 -13.33
N ASP A 129 3.52 -6.95 -13.85
CA ASP A 129 3.29 -6.68 -15.28
C ASP A 129 4.38 -7.28 -16.17
N LEU A 130 5.64 -7.29 -15.71
CA LEU A 130 6.72 -7.97 -16.44
C LEU A 130 6.59 -9.50 -16.41
N ILE A 131 6.07 -10.08 -15.32
CA ILE A 131 5.85 -11.52 -15.18
C ILE A 131 4.65 -11.97 -16.04
N LEU A 132 3.52 -11.25 -15.95
CA LEU A 132 2.29 -11.56 -16.68
C LEU A 132 2.29 -11.04 -18.13
N LYS A 133 3.29 -10.23 -18.51
CA LYS A 133 3.43 -9.58 -19.82
C LYS A 133 2.27 -8.62 -20.13
N THR A 134 1.78 -7.92 -19.10
CA THR A 134 0.73 -6.89 -19.18
C THR A 134 1.34 -5.49 -19.15
N ASP A 135 0.58 -4.47 -19.57
CA ASP A 135 0.84 -3.04 -19.32
C ASP A 135 2.32 -2.59 -19.42
N ILE A 136 3.07 -2.57 -18.31
CA ILE A 136 4.50 -2.18 -18.27
C ILE A 136 5.40 -3.05 -19.17
N HIS A 137 5.03 -4.29 -19.45
CA HIS A 137 5.73 -5.09 -20.47
C HIS A 137 5.66 -4.45 -21.87
N ARG A 138 4.55 -3.75 -22.20
CA ARG A 138 4.46 -2.98 -23.46
C ARG A 138 5.45 -1.82 -23.47
N VAL A 139 5.61 -1.13 -22.33
CA VAL A 139 6.62 -0.08 -22.14
C VAL A 139 8.02 -0.66 -22.41
N ALA A 140 8.34 -1.79 -21.79
CA ALA A 140 9.61 -2.48 -22.00
C ALA A 140 9.84 -2.88 -23.47
N ALA A 141 8.80 -3.37 -24.14
CA ALA A 141 8.87 -3.77 -25.55
C ALA A 141 9.16 -2.57 -26.48
N VAL A 142 8.53 -1.42 -26.23
CA VAL A 142 8.75 -0.20 -27.03
C VAL A 142 10.17 0.35 -26.86
N PHE A 143 10.75 0.25 -25.66
CA PHE A 143 12.16 0.60 -25.44
C PHE A 143 13.16 -0.45 -25.95
N GLY A 144 12.69 -1.59 -26.49
CA GLY A 144 13.57 -2.67 -26.93
C GLY A 144 14.33 -3.34 -25.78
N PHE A 145 13.74 -3.37 -24.58
CA PHE A 145 14.36 -4.02 -23.43
C PHE A 145 14.48 -5.53 -23.66
N HIS A 146 15.71 -6.02 -23.54
CA HIS A 146 15.99 -7.44 -23.65
C HIS A 146 15.54 -8.17 -22.37
N LYS A 147 15.34 -9.49 -22.46
CA LYS A 147 14.92 -10.34 -21.34
C LYS A 147 15.78 -10.15 -20.09
N ALA A 148 17.09 -9.95 -20.26
CA ALA A 148 18.01 -9.72 -19.15
C ALA A 148 17.67 -8.45 -18.34
N ILE A 149 17.31 -7.35 -19.02
CA ILE A 149 16.93 -6.09 -18.36
C ILE A 149 15.61 -6.28 -17.61
N MET A 150 14.63 -6.96 -18.21
CA MET A 150 13.34 -7.23 -17.56
C MET A 150 13.50 -8.06 -16.27
N VAL A 151 14.33 -9.12 -16.31
CA VAL A 151 14.64 -9.92 -15.11
C VAL A 151 15.34 -9.08 -14.05
N LEU A 152 16.29 -8.23 -14.46
CA LEU A 152 16.98 -7.32 -13.56
C LEU A 152 16.02 -6.31 -12.91
N SER A 153 15.06 -5.76 -13.67
CA SER A 153 14.02 -4.86 -13.16
C SER A 153 13.12 -5.54 -12.12
N ILE A 154 12.75 -6.81 -12.34
CA ILE A 154 12.03 -7.61 -11.33
C ILE A 154 12.90 -7.76 -10.07
N GLY A 155 14.18 -8.14 -10.23
CA GLY A 155 15.11 -8.28 -9.11
C GLY A 155 15.27 -7.01 -8.29
N PHE A 156 15.45 -5.85 -8.95
CA PHE A 156 15.51 -4.55 -8.28
C PHE A 156 14.20 -4.20 -7.57
N SER A 157 13.06 -4.45 -8.21
CA SER A 157 11.76 -4.19 -7.61
C SER A 157 11.57 -5.00 -6.32
N LEU A 158 11.85 -6.31 -6.35
CA LEU A 158 11.80 -7.16 -5.15
C LEU A 158 12.78 -6.70 -4.07
N PHE A 159 13.98 -6.26 -4.45
CA PHE A 159 14.94 -5.69 -3.51
C PHE A 159 14.39 -4.43 -2.81
N PHE A 160 13.79 -3.50 -3.56
CA PHE A 160 13.19 -2.28 -2.98
C PHE A 160 11.99 -2.61 -2.10
N LEU A 161 11.15 -3.59 -2.47
CA LEU A 161 10.04 -4.06 -1.64
C LEU A 161 10.54 -4.60 -0.29
N LEU A 162 11.57 -5.45 -0.29
CA LEU A 162 12.17 -5.96 0.95
C LEU A 162 12.78 -4.84 1.80
N LYS A 163 13.46 -3.88 1.17
CA LYS A 163 14.03 -2.71 1.88
C LYS A 163 12.94 -1.82 2.48
N ALA A 164 11.83 -1.62 1.78
CA ALA A 164 10.67 -0.90 2.30
C ALA A 164 10.10 -1.58 3.55
N GLY A 165 10.03 -2.91 3.57
CA GLY A 165 9.62 -3.68 4.74
C GLY A 165 10.54 -3.51 5.95
N ILE A 166 11.86 -3.64 5.73
CA ILE A 166 12.89 -3.41 6.76
C ILE A 166 12.80 -1.96 7.28
N PHE A 167 12.60 -1.00 6.40
CA PHE A 167 12.48 0.40 6.79
C PHE A 167 11.21 0.65 7.62
N SER A 168 10.08 0.11 7.18
CA SER A 168 8.79 0.16 7.88
C SER A 168 8.87 -0.43 9.28
N GLY A 169 9.57 -1.55 9.45
CA GLY A 169 9.76 -2.15 10.78
C GLY A 169 10.59 -1.27 11.71
N LYS A 170 11.61 -0.58 11.19
CA LYS A 170 12.36 0.41 11.98
C LYS A 170 11.45 1.55 12.44
N LEU A 171 10.61 2.09 11.56
CA LEU A 171 9.67 3.15 11.91
C LEU A 171 8.65 2.67 12.95
N LEU A 172 8.05 1.50 12.73
CA LEU A 172 7.06 0.90 13.62
C LEU A 172 7.63 0.70 15.02
N PHE A 173 8.75 -0.04 15.15
CA PHE A 173 9.32 -0.36 16.46
C PHE A 173 10.04 0.79 17.13
N HIS A 174 10.37 1.86 16.39
CA HIS A 174 10.85 3.10 17.01
C HIS A 174 9.73 3.81 17.79
N HIS A 175 8.47 3.63 17.38
CA HIS A 175 7.32 4.25 18.04
C HIS A 175 6.79 3.45 19.26
N PHE A 176 7.13 2.17 19.37
CA PHE A 176 6.75 1.35 20.53
C PHE A 176 7.90 1.28 21.56
N PRO A 177 7.60 1.40 22.87
CA PRO A 177 8.63 1.49 23.91
C PRO A 177 9.63 0.33 23.89
N ALA A 178 10.89 0.65 24.20
CA ALA A 178 12.01 -0.28 24.22
C ALA A 178 11.73 -1.56 25.05
N ALA A 179 11.15 -1.41 26.24
CA ALA A 179 10.80 -2.53 27.13
C ALA A 179 9.90 -3.59 26.48
N ARG A 180 9.12 -3.19 25.46
CA ARG A 180 8.17 -4.06 24.76
C ARG A 180 8.66 -4.55 23.40
N SER A 181 9.71 -3.97 22.82
CA SER A 181 10.16 -4.31 21.45
C SER A 181 11.56 -4.97 21.39
N HIS A 182 12.26 -5.11 22.52
CA HIS A 182 13.60 -5.73 22.54
C HIS A 182 13.58 -7.25 22.29
N THR A 183 12.58 -7.98 22.80
CA THR A 183 12.47 -9.43 22.56
C THR A 183 11.81 -9.71 21.21
N PHE A 184 12.30 -10.73 20.51
CA PHE A 184 11.73 -11.14 19.22
C PHE A 184 10.26 -11.55 19.37
N THR A 185 9.91 -12.23 20.46
CA THR A 185 8.54 -12.66 20.77
C THR A 185 7.57 -11.47 20.83
N ASN A 186 7.94 -10.39 21.52
CA ASN A 186 7.05 -9.24 21.62
C ASN A 186 6.98 -8.45 20.31
N ARG A 187 8.09 -8.36 19.54
CA ARG A 187 8.04 -7.81 18.17
C ARG A 187 7.10 -8.61 17.29
N LEU A 188 7.12 -9.94 17.40
CA LEU A 188 6.23 -10.81 16.64
C LEU A 188 4.76 -10.59 17.04
N LYS A 189 4.44 -10.45 18.33
CA LYS A 189 3.09 -10.11 18.81
C LYS A 189 2.60 -8.78 18.22
N VAL A 190 3.42 -7.73 18.29
CA VAL A 190 3.08 -6.40 17.74
C VAL A 190 2.94 -6.46 16.22
N TRP A 191 3.89 -7.09 15.52
CA TRP A 191 3.81 -7.27 14.06
C TRP A 191 2.56 -8.04 13.65
N PHE A 192 2.21 -9.10 14.37
CA PHE A 192 1.05 -9.91 14.06
C PHE A 192 -0.24 -9.10 14.19
N ALA A 193 -0.41 -8.38 15.31
CA ALA A 193 -1.58 -7.56 15.57
C ALA A 193 -1.65 -6.30 14.69
N ALA A 194 -0.52 -5.63 14.45
CA ALA A 194 -0.48 -4.33 13.78
C ALA A 194 -0.27 -4.41 12.26
N MET A 195 0.31 -5.49 11.73
CA MET A 195 0.65 -5.58 10.30
C MET A 195 0.01 -6.80 9.66
N PHE A 196 0.30 -8.00 10.15
CA PHE A 196 -0.08 -9.24 9.48
C PHE A 196 -1.59 -9.52 9.50
N LEU A 197 -2.25 -9.44 10.65
CA LEU A 197 -3.70 -9.64 10.74
C LEU A 197 -4.50 -8.56 9.99
N PRO A 198 -4.20 -7.25 10.13
CA PRO A 198 -4.87 -6.21 9.34
C PRO A 198 -4.72 -6.42 7.83
N PHE A 199 -3.53 -6.85 7.38
CA PHE A 199 -3.29 -7.22 5.99
C PHE A 199 -4.21 -8.35 5.51
N LEU A 200 -4.28 -9.46 6.26
CA LEU A 200 -5.12 -10.60 5.89
C LEU A 200 -6.61 -10.23 5.88
N ALA A 201 -7.07 -9.52 6.91
CA ALA A 201 -8.46 -9.08 7.01
C ALA A 201 -8.82 -8.06 5.92
N GLY A 202 -7.92 -7.11 5.64
CA GLY A 202 -8.13 -6.09 4.62
C GLY A 202 -8.16 -6.68 3.20
N ILE A 203 -7.23 -7.57 2.86
CA ILE A 203 -7.30 -8.31 1.59
C ILE A 203 -8.57 -9.16 1.52
N GLY A 204 -8.92 -9.86 2.60
CA GLY A 204 -10.16 -10.63 2.68
C GLY A 204 -11.39 -9.75 2.37
N LEU A 205 -11.43 -8.53 2.90
CA LEU A 205 -12.51 -7.57 2.65
C LEU A 205 -12.58 -7.20 1.15
N PHE A 206 -11.45 -6.86 0.52
CA PHE A 206 -11.43 -6.52 -0.91
C PHE A 206 -11.78 -7.72 -1.81
N LEU A 207 -11.27 -8.91 -1.50
CA LEU A 207 -11.59 -10.13 -2.26
C LEU A 207 -13.05 -10.54 -2.14
N LEU A 208 -13.67 -10.33 -0.98
CA LEU A 208 -15.09 -10.59 -0.77
C LEU A 208 -15.97 -9.60 -1.53
N ARG A 209 -15.57 -8.33 -1.60
CA ARG A 209 -16.29 -7.31 -2.38
C ARG A 209 -16.25 -7.64 -3.87
N ASP A 210 -15.08 -7.96 -4.38
CA ASP A 210 -14.84 -8.17 -5.81
C ASP A 210 -14.98 -9.65 -6.22
N TYR A 211 -15.73 -10.44 -5.44
CA TYR A 211 -15.91 -11.88 -5.63
C TYR A 211 -16.44 -12.17 -7.05
N GLY A 212 -15.64 -12.91 -7.84
CA GLY A 212 -15.92 -13.22 -9.26
C GLY A 212 -15.16 -12.37 -10.27
N SER A 213 -14.54 -11.26 -9.84
CA SER A 213 -13.69 -10.41 -10.70
C SER A 213 -12.20 -10.43 -10.32
N VAL A 214 -11.85 -11.17 -9.26
CA VAL A 214 -10.48 -11.33 -8.77
C VAL A 214 -9.62 -11.96 -9.86
N SER A 215 -8.58 -11.24 -10.27
CA SER A 215 -7.63 -11.68 -11.27
C SER A 215 -6.37 -12.28 -10.63
N VAL A 216 -5.56 -12.99 -11.42
CA VAL A 216 -4.24 -13.48 -10.97
C VAL A 216 -3.32 -12.32 -10.54
N LYS A 217 -3.47 -11.16 -11.17
CA LYS A 217 -2.77 -9.91 -10.83
C LYS A 217 -3.01 -9.50 -9.38
N ASP A 218 -4.25 -9.59 -8.90
CA ASP A 218 -4.60 -9.21 -7.52
C ASP A 218 -3.91 -10.11 -6.48
N TRP A 219 -3.81 -11.41 -6.77
CA TRP A 219 -3.09 -12.37 -5.92
C TRP A 219 -1.59 -12.12 -5.90
N ILE A 220 -0.98 -11.83 -7.05
CA ILE A 220 0.46 -11.52 -7.13
C ILE A 220 0.77 -10.24 -6.36
N LEU A 221 -0.02 -9.18 -6.55
CA LEU A 221 0.17 -7.91 -5.82
C LEU A 221 -0.05 -8.08 -4.32
N SER A 222 -1.00 -8.91 -3.91
CA SER A 222 -1.20 -9.28 -2.51
C SER A 222 0.00 -10.05 -1.94
N GLY A 223 0.57 -10.97 -2.72
CA GLY A 223 1.80 -11.69 -2.39
C GLY A 223 3.01 -10.77 -2.24
N PHE A 224 3.14 -9.75 -3.09
CA PHE A 224 4.19 -8.74 -2.94
C PHE A 224 4.00 -7.88 -1.69
N LEU A 225 2.77 -7.53 -1.32
CA LEU A 225 2.54 -6.81 -0.06
C LEU A 225 2.92 -7.69 1.14
N LEU A 226 2.63 -8.99 1.10
CA LEU A 226 3.11 -9.94 2.10
C LEU A 226 4.64 -9.97 2.16
N LEU A 227 5.31 -10.01 1.00
CA LEU A 227 6.77 -9.97 0.91
C LEU A 227 7.37 -8.73 1.59
N ILE A 228 6.72 -7.57 1.50
CA ILE A 228 7.12 -6.34 2.21
C ILE A 228 6.89 -6.47 3.72
N ILE A 229 5.80 -7.11 4.15
CA ILE A 229 5.44 -7.21 5.58
C ILE A 229 6.32 -8.24 6.33
N LEU A 230 6.73 -9.33 5.67
CA LEU A 230 7.52 -10.41 6.28
C LEU A 230 8.84 -9.99 6.96
N PRO A 231 9.68 -9.08 6.42
CA PRO A 231 10.94 -8.69 7.05
C PRO A 231 10.76 -7.77 8.27
N ILE A 232 9.58 -7.18 8.50
CA ILE A 232 9.32 -6.24 9.60
C ILE A 232 9.78 -6.77 10.98
N PRO A 233 9.37 -7.96 11.48
CA PRO A 233 9.71 -8.43 12.83
C PRO A 233 11.22 -8.69 13.05
N PHE A 234 11.98 -8.85 11.97
CA PHE A 234 13.43 -9.05 12.01
C PHE A 234 14.23 -7.74 12.15
N THR A 235 13.55 -6.60 12.09
CA THR A 235 14.19 -5.30 12.29
C THR A 235 14.55 -5.11 13.77
N ARG A 236 15.77 -4.65 14.02
CA ARG A 236 16.26 -4.36 15.37
C ARG A 236 15.97 -2.89 15.67
N PRO A 237 15.16 -2.56 16.70
CA PRO A 237 14.99 -1.18 17.13
C PRO A 237 16.32 -0.64 17.66
N LYS A 238 16.59 0.65 17.43
CA LYS A 238 17.70 1.31 18.12
C LYS A 238 17.30 1.48 19.60
N PRO A 239 18.19 1.21 20.56
CA PRO A 239 17.90 1.47 21.96
C PRO A 239 17.57 2.96 22.13
N HIS A 240 16.40 3.25 22.67
CA HIS A 240 16.00 4.61 23.02
C HIS A 240 16.18 4.75 24.53
N THR A 241 16.88 5.81 24.94
CA THR A 241 17.12 6.15 26.34
C THR A 241 15.95 6.92 26.96
N ASP A 242 14.99 7.36 26.15
CA ASP A 242 13.84 8.11 26.62
C ASP A 242 12.66 7.17 26.89
N ASP A 243 12.15 7.21 28.13
CA ASP A 243 10.92 6.58 28.62
C ASP A 243 9.68 7.22 27.97
N THR A 244 9.61 7.16 26.65
CA THR A 244 8.42 7.58 25.91
C THR A 244 7.30 6.59 26.22
N GLU A 245 6.29 7.07 26.96
CA GLU A 245 5.11 6.29 27.31
C GLU A 245 4.47 5.70 26.04
N CYS A 246 4.05 4.43 26.14
CA CYS A 246 3.37 3.74 25.06
C CYS A 246 2.10 4.50 24.66
N ILE A 247 2.09 5.15 23.50
CA ILE A 247 0.86 5.76 22.98
C ILE A 247 -0.04 4.65 22.45
N VAL A 248 -0.91 4.13 23.33
CA VAL A 248 -1.99 3.22 22.95
C VAL A 248 -3.05 4.05 22.21
N PRO A 249 -3.60 3.58 21.07
CA PRO A 249 -4.63 4.32 20.37
C PRO A 249 -5.85 4.56 21.26
N SER A 250 -6.41 5.76 21.23
CA SER A 250 -7.65 6.04 21.94
C SER A 250 -8.84 5.37 21.26
N ILE A 251 -9.83 4.93 22.03
CA ILE A 251 -11.07 4.35 21.48
C ILE A 251 -11.80 5.35 20.58
N ILE A 252 -11.74 6.65 20.93
CA ILE A 252 -12.34 7.72 20.13
C ILE A 252 -11.68 7.78 18.74
N GLN A 253 -10.35 7.76 18.66
CA GLN A 253 -9.62 7.71 17.38
C GLN A 253 -9.96 6.46 16.58
N LEU A 254 -10.11 5.30 17.23
CA LEU A 254 -10.55 4.08 16.58
C LEU A 254 -11.92 4.25 15.92
N ILE A 255 -12.91 4.78 16.66
CA ILE A 255 -14.26 5.00 16.14
C ILE A 255 -14.22 5.95 14.95
N ILE A 256 -13.47 7.06 15.05
CA ILE A 256 -13.30 8.02 13.96
C ILE A 256 -12.70 7.34 12.72
N ASN A 257 -11.63 6.55 12.88
CA ASN A 257 -10.99 5.86 11.76
C ASN A 257 -11.90 4.81 11.12
N ILE A 258 -12.70 4.08 11.91
CA ILE A 258 -13.68 3.12 11.38
C ILE A 258 -14.75 3.84 10.56
N ILE A 259 -15.33 4.93 11.09
CA ILE A 259 -16.34 5.72 10.37
C ILE A 259 -15.75 6.27 9.08
N LEU A 260 -14.56 6.86 9.14
CA LEU A 260 -13.88 7.42 7.97
C LEU A 260 -13.59 6.34 6.92
N ALA A 261 -13.08 5.18 7.33
CA ALA A 261 -12.81 4.07 6.43
C ALA A 261 -14.10 3.52 5.80
N ALA A 262 -15.18 3.40 6.57
CA ALA A 262 -16.48 2.94 6.07
C ALA A 262 -17.08 3.93 5.06
N VAL A 263 -17.08 5.23 5.37
CA VAL A 263 -17.55 6.27 4.45
C VAL A 263 -16.70 6.29 3.17
N ALA A 264 -15.38 6.23 3.29
CA ALA A 264 -14.48 6.17 2.14
C ALA A 264 -14.71 4.92 1.29
N PHE A 265 -14.93 3.77 1.91
CA PHE A 265 -15.20 2.51 1.21
C PHE A 265 -16.53 2.54 0.45
N VAL A 266 -17.60 3.06 1.07
CA VAL A 266 -18.91 3.22 0.43
C VAL A 266 -18.83 4.23 -0.72
N ALA A 267 -18.20 5.39 -0.50
CA ALA A 267 -18.00 6.39 -1.54
C ALA A 267 -17.20 5.83 -2.71
N PHE A 268 -16.08 5.16 -2.43
CA PHE A 268 -15.24 4.51 -3.43
C PHE A 268 -16.03 3.48 -4.25
N SER A 269 -16.88 2.69 -3.60
CA SER A 269 -17.73 1.72 -4.28
C SER A 269 -18.73 2.42 -5.20
N PHE A 270 -19.48 3.39 -4.67
CA PHE A 270 -20.47 4.12 -5.44
C PHE A 270 -19.90 4.83 -6.68
N PHE A 271 -18.74 5.49 -6.54
CA PHE A 271 -18.11 6.21 -7.65
C PHE A 271 -17.46 5.29 -8.68
N LEU A 272 -16.81 4.20 -8.25
CA LEU A 272 -16.03 3.36 -9.16
C LEU A 272 -16.81 2.18 -9.74
N ASP A 273 -17.96 1.79 -9.18
CA ASP A 273 -18.82 0.76 -9.78
C ASP A 273 -19.40 1.25 -11.12
N ASN A 274 -19.75 2.54 -11.20
CA ASN A 274 -20.17 3.19 -12.46
C ASN A 274 -18.96 3.57 -13.36
N GLY A 275 -17.78 3.62 -12.74
CA GLY A 275 -16.53 4.05 -13.32
C GLY A 275 -16.43 5.56 -13.52
N ILE A 276 -15.23 6.09 -13.36
CA ILE A 276 -14.92 7.51 -13.55
C ILE A 276 -14.19 7.69 -14.88
N SER A 277 -14.61 8.66 -15.69
CA SER A 277 -13.90 9.07 -16.91
C SER A 277 -13.83 10.59 -17.01
N PHE A 278 -12.75 11.12 -17.57
CA PHE A 278 -12.61 12.56 -17.87
C PHE A 278 -13.11 12.94 -19.26
N SER A 279 -13.21 11.98 -20.17
CA SER A 279 -13.78 12.19 -21.49
C SER A 279 -15.30 12.04 -21.45
N SER A 280 -16.00 12.99 -22.06
CA SER A 280 -17.45 12.98 -22.26
C SER A 280 -17.80 12.06 -23.43
N PHE A 281 -17.45 10.78 -23.36
CA PHE A 281 -18.02 9.78 -24.25
C PHE A 281 -19.31 9.26 -23.61
N THR A 282 -20.44 9.82 -24.05
CA THR A 282 -21.72 9.12 -23.96
C THR A 282 -21.64 7.92 -24.89
N VAL A 283 -21.44 6.73 -24.30
CA VAL A 283 -21.64 5.44 -24.98
C VAL A 283 -23.13 5.25 -25.20
#